data_AF-A0A9C9N0P9-F1
#
_entry.id   AF-A0A9C9N0P9-F1
#
_cell.length_a   1.000
_cell.length_b   1.000
_cell.length_c   1.000
_cell.angle_alpha   90.00
_cell.angle_beta   90.00
_cell.angle_gamma   90.00
#
_symmetry.space_group_name_H-M   'P 1'
#
loop_
_entity.id
_entity.type
_entity.pdbx_description
1 polymer ?
#
loop_
_entity_poly.entity_id
_entity_poly.type
_entity_poly.pdbx_seq_one_letter_code
_entity_poly.pdbx_strand_id
1 'polypeptide(L)'
;GWIGGKINPKLGVRKSVISAMWLSFAATTLLALILSPVAAWIIVPFFGIAFGYYETIFFALSMQFTDSRIAASMFAILMAIANIGTGIALGLAGALVDAAGYRFTFLVLGVVNLLAIPLLGFMRKPASIQGQEAIIEA
;
A
#
# COMPACT_ATOMS: atom_id res chain seq x y z
N GLY A 1 11.42 8.26 9.61
CA GLY A 1 10.75 7.34 10.56
C GLY A 1 11.61 6.12 10.78
N TRP A 2 11.93 5.81 12.04
CA TRP A 2 13.02 4.91 12.48
C TRP A 2 12.91 3.44 12.03
N ILE A 3 11.77 3.03 11.42
CA ILE A 3 11.52 1.65 10.99
C ILE A 3 11.50 1.50 9.45
N GLY A 4 11.29 2.59 8.70
CA GLY A 4 11.17 2.55 7.23
C GLY A 4 12.50 2.51 6.45
N GLY A 5 13.63 2.79 7.12
CA GLY A 5 14.92 2.99 6.45
C GLY A 5 15.74 1.73 6.17
N LYS A 6 15.34 0.57 6.72
CA LYS A 6 15.95 -0.74 6.41
C LYS A 6 15.08 -1.49 5.41
N ILE A 7 14.86 -0.91 4.24
CA ILE A 7 14.39 -1.68 3.08
C ILE A 7 15.50 -2.70 2.82
N ASN A 8 15.22 -3.96 3.14
CA ASN A 8 16.18 -5.05 3.03
C ASN A 8 16.70 -5.10 1.58
N PRO A 9 17.98 -4.77 1.30
CA PRO A 9 18.50 -4.66 -0.07
C PRO A 9 18.36 -5.95 -0.88
N LYS A 10 18.07 -7.07 -0.20
CA LYS A 10 17.90 -8.41 -0.78
C LYS A 10 16.47 -8.72 -1.26
N LEU A 11 15.46 -7.99 -0.79
CA LEU A 11 14.09 -8.11 -1.33
C LEU A 11 13.92 -7.09 -2.45
N GLY A 12 14.28 -7.49 -3.67
CA GLY A 12 14.07 -6.68 -4.86
C GLY A 12 12.67 -6.04 -4.86
N VAL A 13 12.59 -4.80 -5.33
CA VAL A 13 11.43 -3.89 -5.27
C VAL A 13 10.07 -4.59 -5.40
N ARG A 14 9.93 -5.47 -6.40
CA ARG A 14 8.69 -6.22 -6.66
C ARG A 14 8.27 -7.13 -5.48
N LYS A 15 9.21 -7.81 -4.83
CA LYS A 15 8.93 -8.70 -3.68
C LYS A 15 8.50 -7.90 -2.46
N SER A 16 9.13 -6.75 -2.22
CA SER A 16 8.79 -5.85 -1.10
C SER A 16 7.37 -5.28 -1.23
N VAL A 17 6.96 -4.89 -2.44
CA VAL A 17 5.58 -4.43 -2.69
C VAL A 17 4.59 -5.58 -2.50
N ILE A 18 4.86 -6.76 -3.08
CA ILE A 18 3.99 -7.92 -2.93
C ILE A 18 3.83 -8.32 -1.45
N SER A 19 4.90 -8.32 -0.66
CA SER A 19 4.80 -8.59 0.78
C SER A 19 3.98 -7.53 1.52
N ALA A 20 4.15 -6.26 1.19
CA ALA A 20 3.36 -5.17 1.77
C ALA A 20 1.87 -5.29 1.41
N MET A 21 1.57 -5.71 0.19
CA MET A 21 0.20 -5.95 -0.27
C MET A 21 -0.47 -7.10 0.47
N TRP A 22 0.21 -8.24 0.61
CA TRP A 22 -0.32 -9.37 1.38
C TRP A 22 -0.52 -9.00 2.86
N LEU A 23 0.39 -8.22 3.43
CA LEU A 23 0.24 -7.70 4.79
C LEU A 23 -0.98 -6.77 4.90
N SER A 24 -1.17 -5.85 3.94
CA SER A 24 -2.31 -4.93 3.91
C SER A 24 -3.64 -5.67 3.74
N PHE A 25 -3.67 -6.70 2.87
CA PHE A 25 -4.81 -7.60 2.71
C PHE A 25 -5.16 -8.31 4.02
N ALA A 26 -4.18 -8.96 4.64
CA ALA A 26 -4.37 -9.68 5.90
C ALA A 26 -4.85 -8.72 7.01
N ALA A 27 -4.26 -7.54 7.11
CA ALA A 27 -4.65 -6.54 8.11
C ALA A 27 -6.08 -6.00 7.87
N THR A 28 -6.45 -5.73 6.62
CA THR A 28 -7.79 -5.22 6.27
C THR A 28 -8.87 -6.28 6.50
N THR A 29 -8.60 -7.52 6.11
CA THR A 29 -9.53 -8.64 6.35
C THR A 29 -9.65 -8.98 7.85
N LEU A 30 -8.59 -8.77 8.64
CA LEU A 30 -8.63 -8.93 10.10
C LEU A 30 -9.62 -7.97 10.77
N LEU A 31 -9.87 -6.78 10.20
CA LEU A 31 -10.89 -5.85 10.69
C LEU A 31 -12.30 -6.46 10.63
N ALA A 32 -12.57 -7.38 9.71
CA ALA A 32 -13.85 -8.07 9.63
C ALA A 32 -14.11 -8.99 10.86
N LEU A 33 -13.07 -9.35 11.61
CA LEU A 33 -13.15 -10.17 12.82
C LEU A 33 -13.35 -9.34 14.10
N ILE A 34 -13.60 -8.03 13.99
CA ILE A 34 -14.00 -7.21 15.14
C ILE A 34 -15.45 -7.59 15.53
N LEU A 35 -15.56 -8.53 16.47
CA LEU A 35 -16.83 -9.01 17.02
C LEU A 35 -17.22 -8.28 18.32
N SER A 36 -16.26 -7.62 18.97
CA SER A 36 -16.45 -6.90 20.23
C SER A 36 -15.59 -5.64 20.27
N PRO A 37 -15.97 -4.63 21.08
CA PRO A 37 -15.17 -3.42 21.26
C PRO A 37 -13.76 -3.69 21.79
N VAL A 38 -13.59 -4.73 22.61
CA VAL A 38 -12.28 -5.13 23.15
C VAL A 38 -11.36 -5.64 22.04
N ALA A 39 -11.89 -6.40 21.07
CA ALA A 39 -11.09 -6.86 19.93
C ALA A 39 -10.57 -5.70 19.08
N ALA A 40 -11.34 -4.61 18.95
CA ALA A 40 -10.93 -3.43 18.20
C ALA A 40 -9.66 -2.79 18.76
N TRP A 41 -9.52 -2.73 20.09
CA TRP A 41 -8.32 -2.18 20.74
C TRP A 41 -7.02 -2.92 20.41
N ILE A 42 -7.12 -4.20 20.01
CA ILE A 42 -5.95 -5.02 19.63
C ILE A 42 -5.76 -4.98 18.12
N ILE A 43 -6.85 -5.15 17.36
CA ILE A 43 -6.80 -5.30 15.91
C ILE A 43 -6.48 -3.96 15.21
N VAL A 44 -7.04 -2.84 15.68
CA VAL A 44 -6.85 -1.53 15.02
C VAL A 44 -5.40 -1.05 15.08
N PRO A 45 -4.66 -1.15 16.20
CA PRO A 45 -3.23 -0.82 16.22
C PRO A 45 -2.40 -1.69 15.27
N PHE A 46 -2.70 -3.00 15.20
CA PHE A 46 -2.00 -3.90 14.27
C PHE A 46 -2.26 -3.50 12.82
N PHE A 47 -3.52 -3.17 12.49
CA PHE A 47 -3.88 -2.60 11.19
C PHE A 47 -3.11 -1.30 10.91
N GLY A 48 -3.02 -0.39 11.87
CA GLY A 48 -2.27 0.86 11.73
C GLY A 48 -0.79 0.65 11.42
N ILE A 49 -0.14 -0.32 12.07
CA ILE A 49 1.27 -0.67 11.79
C ILE A 49 1.41 -1.25 10.37
N ALA A 50 0.54 -2.18 9.99
CA ALA A 50 0.54 -2.77 8.65
C ALA A 50 0.30 -1.70 7.56
N PHE A 51 -0.64 -0.80 7.79
CA PHE A 51 -0.96 0.31 6.90
C PHE A 51 0.23 1.27 6.75
N GLY A 52 0.86 1.69 7.85
CA GLY A 52 2.03 2.58 7.80
C GLY A 52 3.23 1.95 7.09
N TYR A 53 3.44 0.64 7.22
CA TYR A 53 4.46 -0.08 6.46
C TYR A 53 4.15 -0.10 4.95
N TYR A 54 2.90 -0.40 4.59
CA TYR A 54 2.43 -0.38 3.21
C TYR A 54 2.64 0.99 2.56
N GLU A 55 2.19 2.05 3.24
CA GLU A 55 2.31 3.44 2.78
C GLU A 55 3.78 3.86 2.60
N THR A 56 4.66 3.48 3.54
CA THR A 56 6.10 3.76 3.44
C THR A 56 6.75 3.09 2.24
N ILE A 57 6.44 1.82 1.97
CA ILE A 57 6.99 1.11 0.79
C ILE A 57 6.46 1.73 -0.50
N PHE A 58 5.17 2.07 -0.53
CA PHE A 58 4.55 2.67 -1.72
C PHE A 58 5.16 4.05 -2.04
N PHE A 59 5.37 4.91 -1.03
CA PHE A 59 6.05 6.19 -1.23
C PHE A 59 7.52 6.02 -1.58
N ALA A 60 8.25 5.14 -0.91
CA ALA A 60 9.66 4.88 -1.22
C ALA A 60 9.84 4.38 -2.66
N LEU A 61 8.92 3.53 -3.14
CA LEU A 61 8.91 3.09 -4.53
C LEU A 61 8.59 4.23 -5.50
N SER A 62 7.56 5.02 -5.21
CA SER A 62 7.17 6.14 -6.06
C SER A 62 8.29 7.16 -6.21
N MET A 63 9.06 7.38 -5.13
CA MET A 63 10.24 8.26 -5.15
C MET A 63 11.37 7.73 -6.03
N GLN A 64 11.54 6.41 -6.17
CA GLN A 64 12.55 5.86 -7.08
C GLN A 64 12.25 6.15 -8.56
N PHE A 65 10.98 6.37 -8.90
CA PHE A 65 10.56 6.76 -10.26
C PHE A 65 10.38 8.26 -10.43
N THR A 66 10.62 9.04 -9.38
CA THR A 66 10.44 10.48 -9.38
C THR A 66 11.71 11.17 -9.90
N ASP A 67 11.56 12.12 -10.84
CA ASP A 67 12.65 13.00 -11.22
C ASP A 67 12.91 14.00 -10.09
N SER A 68 14.12 13.93 -9.52
CA SER A 68 14.53 14.78 -8.40
C SER A 68 14.42 16.28 -8.69
N ARG A 69 14.49 16.72 -9.95
CA ARG A 69 14.39 18.14 -10.33
C ARG A 69 12.98 18.69 -10.14
N ILE A 70 11.98 17.84 -10.28
CA ILE A 70 10.55 18.19 -10.18
C ILE A 70 9.83 17.34 -9.11
N ALA A 71 10.58 16.83 -8.13
CA ALA A 71 10.09 15.87 -7.16
C ALA A 71 8.88 16.39 -6.36
N ALA A 72 8.90 17.66 -5.98
CA ALA A 72 7.79 18.28 -5.27
C ALA A 72 6.49 18.26 -6.09
N SER A 73 6.56 18.56 -7.39
CA SER A 73 5.40 18.55 -8.29
C SER A 73 4.89 17.13 -8.54
N MET A 74 5.79 16.16 -8.77
CA MET A 74 5.40 14.76 -8.94
C MET A 74 4.77 14.18 -7.67
N PHE A 75 5.31 14.53 -6.50
CA PHE A 75 4.74 14.17 -5.22
C PHE A 75 3.37 14.83 -4.99
N ALA A 76 3.20 16.10 -5.35
CA ALA A 76 1.92 16.78 -5.24
C ALA A 76 0.84 16.10 -6.11
N ILE A 77 1.19 15.69 -7.33
CA ILE A 77 0.29 14.93 -8.20
C ILE A 77 -0.06 13.57 -7.58
N LEU A 78 0.95 12.85 -7.07
CA LEU A 78 0.76 11.58 -6.37
C LEU A 78 -0.23 11.74 -5.21
N MET A 79 -0.03 12.75 -4.37
CA MET A 79 -0.88 13.02 -3.22
C MET A 79 -2.28 13.46 -3.64
N ALA A 80 -2.42 14.25 -4.70
CA ALA A 80 -3.73 14.64 -5.24
C ALA A 80 -4.54 13.40 -5.66
N ILE A 81 -3.90 12.48 -6.41
CA ILE A 81 -4.55 11.22 -6.82
C ILE A 81 -4.87 10.34 -5.60
N ALA A 82 -3.95 10.22 -4.63
CA ALA A 82 -4.17 9.44 -3.41
C ALA A 82 -5.35 9.98 -2.59
N ASN A 83 -5.48 11.30 -2.47
CA ASN A 83 -6.58 11.94 -1.76
C ASN A 83 -7.93 11.77 -2.49
N ILE A 84 -7.95 11.89 -3.82
CA ILE A 84 -9.15 11.61 -4.62
C ILE A 84 -9.58 10.15 -4.43
N GLY A 85 -8.62 9.22 -4.54
CA GLY A 85 -8.87 7.79 -4.32
C GLY A 85 -9.44 7.52 -2.93
N THR A 86 -8.88 8.15 -1.90
CA THR A 86 -9.37 8.05 -0.51
C THR A 86 -10.79 8.59 -0.37
N GLY A 87 -11.08 9.76 -0.96
CA GLY A 87 -12.42 10.35 -0.93
C GLY A 87 -13.48 9.47 -1.59
N ILE A 88 -13.18 8.91 -2.76
CA ILE A 88 -14.07 7.96 -3.46
C ILE A 88 -14.23 6.69 -2.63
N ALA A 89 -13.13 6.14 -2.10
CA ALA A 89 -13.15 4.92 -1.30
C ALA A 89 -13.99 5.09 -0.03
N LEU A 90 -13.92 6.24 0.66
CA LEU A 90 -14.76 6.56 1.81
C LEU A 90 -16.24 6.57 1.45
N GLY A 91 -16.61 7.22 0.34
CA GLY A 91 -18.00 7.25 -0.12
C GLY A 91 -18.54 5.86 -0.48
N LEU A 92 -17.77 5.09 -1.25
CA LEU A 92 -18.15 3.73 -1.65
C LEU A 92 -18.19 2.77 -0.46
N ALA A 93 -17.20 2.84 0.44
CA ALA A 93 -17.17 2.01 1.64
C ALA A 93 -18.33 2.36 2.57
N GLY A 94 -18.65 3.64 2.76
CA GLY A 94 -19.80 4.07 3.56
C GLY A 94 -21.12 3.51 3.01
N ALA A 95 -21.36 3.67 1.71
CA ALA A 95 -22.54 3.09 1.07
C ALA A 95 -22.61 1.55 1.19
N LEU A 96 -21.47 0.87 1.12
CA LEU A 96 -21.41 -0.59 1.29
C LEU A 96 -21.64 -1.02 2.74
N VAL A 97 -21.16 -0.25 3.72
CA VAL A 97 -21.45 -0.46 5.14
C VAL A 97 -22.94 -0.32 5.40
N ASP A 98 -23.57 0.73 4.88
CA ASP A 98 -25.01 0.96 5.06
C ASP A 98 -25.86 -0.16 4.44
N ALA A 99 -25.41 -0.73 3.32
CA ALA A 99 -26.14 -1.80 2.62
C ALA A 99 -25.86 -3.22 3.14
N ALA A 100 -24.62 -3.55 3.48
CA ALA A 100 -24.16 -4.92 3.75
C ALA A 100 -23.39 -5.08 5.08
N GLY A 101 -23.20 -3.99 5.82
CA GLY A 101 -22.52 -3.97 7.11
C GLY A 101 -20.99 -3.95 7.03
N TYR A 102 -20.38 -3.68 8.18
CA TYR A 102 -18.92 -3.52 8.32
C TYR A 102 -18.12 -4.77 7.93
N ARG A 103 -18.55 -5.96 8.35
CA ARG A 103 -17.80 -7.20 8.12
C ARG A 103 -17.64 -7.48 6.63
N PHE A 104 -18.75 -7.43 5.89
CA PHE A 104 -18.74 -7.67 4.45
C PHE A 104 -17.92 -6.60 3.74
N THR A 105 -18.07 -5.33 4.14
CA THR A 105 -17.31 -4.22 3.58
C THR A 105 -15.81 -4.43 3.72
N PHE A 106 -15.30 -4.78 4.91
CA PHE A 106 -13.87 -5.02 5.12
C PHE A 106 -13.34 -6.21 4.32
N LEU A 107 -14.14 -7.27 4.14
CA LEU A 107 -13.76 -8.39 3.27
C LEU A 107 -13.65 -7.96 1.81
N VAL A 108 -14.63 -7.21 1.30
CA VAL A 108 -14.61 -6.68 -0.07
C VAL A 108 -13.42 -5.74 -0.27
N LEU A 109 -13.18 -4.79 0.65
CA LEU A 109 -12.05 -3.89 0.58
C LEU A 109 -10.70 -4.63 0.61
N GLY A 110 -10.61 -5.71 1.40
CA GLY A 110 -9.48 -6.63 1.36
C GLY A 110 -9.29 -7.22 -0.04
N VAL A 111 -10.31 -7.85 -0.61
CA VAL A 111 -10.19 -8.46 -1.95
C VAL A 111 -9.86 -7.42 -3.03
N VAL A 112 -10.47 -6.23 -2.98
CA VAL A 112 -10.17 -5.12 -3.89
C VAL A 112 -8.70 -4.67 -3.77
N ASN A 113 -8.11 -4.72 -2.57
CA ASN A 113 -6.68 -4.43 -2.38
C ASN A 113 -5.79 -5.35 -3.23
N LEU A 114 -6.18 -6.62 -3.43
CA LEU A 114 -5.42 -7.56 -4.25
C LEU A 114 -5.45 -7.21 -5.75
N LEU A 115 -6.39 -6.39 -6.22
CA LEU A 115 -6.42 -5.92 -7.61
C LEU A 115 -5.22 -5.04 -7.97
N ALA A 116 -4.46 -4.54 -6.99
CA ALA A 116 -3.20 -3.86 -7.29
C ALA A 116 -2.08 -4.84 -7.75
N ILE A 117 -2.18 -6.14 -7.47
CA ILE A 117 -1.17 -7.15 -7.89
C ILE A 117 -1.05 -7.23 -9.42
N PRO A 118 -2.15 -7.41 -10.20
CA PRO A 118 -2.05 -7.39 -11.64
C PRO A 118 -1.53 -6.05 -12.17
N LEU A 119 -1.88 -4.93 -11.51
CA LEU A 119 -1.36 -3.60 -11.86
C LEU A 119 0.17 -3.54 -11.77
N LEU A 120 0.78 -4.15 -10.75
CA LEU A 120 2.23 -4.28 -10.63
C LEU A 120 2.85 -5.12 -11.76
N GLY A 121 2.10 -6.08 -12.30
CA GLY A 121 2.53 -6.89 -13.44
C GLY A 121 2.69 -6.06 -14.72
N PHE A 122 1.93 -4.97 -14.86
CA PHE A 122 2.02 -4.06 -16.00
C PHE A 122 3.13 -3.02 -15.89
N MET A 123 3.60 -2.72 -14.67
CA MET A 123 4.68 -1.75 -14.47
C MET A 123 6.04 -2.35 -14.85
N ARG A 124 6.57 -1.94 -16.00
CA ARG A 124 7.92 -2.30 -16.48
C ARG A 124 8.95 -1.34 -15.87
N LYS A 125 10.03 -1.87 -15.27
CA LYS A 125 11.15 -1.05 -14.76
C LYS A 125 11.69 -0.16 -15.91
N PRO A 126 11.90 1.15 -15.71
CA PRO A 126 12.65 1.98 -16.64
C PRO A 126 14.11 1.51 -16.70
N ALA A 127 14.68 1.50 -17.90
CA ALA A 127 16.01 0.96 -18.18
C ALA A 127 17.16 1.59 -17.37
N SER A 128 16.97 2.81 -16.83
CA SER A 128 17.98 3.54 -16.06
C SER A 128 18.35 2.89 -14.71
N ILE A 129 17.39 2.21 -14.04
CA ILE A 129 17.64 1.52 -12.76
C ILE A 129 18.27 0.14 -12.98
N GLN A 130 18.03 -0.46 -14.14
CA GLN A 130 18.50 -1.80 -14.49
C GLN A 130 20.01 -1.84 -14.80
N GLY A 131 20.56 -0.74 -15.32
CA GLY A 131 22.00 -0.60 -15.53
C GLY A 131 22.81 -0.44 -14.24
N GLN A 132 22.25 0.14 -13.19
CA GLN A 132 22.96 0.29 -11.91
C GLN A 132 23.04 -1.01 -11.10
N GLU A 133 22.01 -1.85 -11.11
CA GLU A 133 22.07 -3.19 -10.48
C GLU A 133 23.13 -4.08 -11.17
N ALA A 134 23.24 -4.00 -12.51
CA ALA A 134 24.24 -4.77 -13.27
C ALA A 134 25.70 -4.31 -13.04
N ILE A 135 25.93 -3.05 -12.65
CA ILE A 135 27.27 -2.53 -12.32
C ILE A 135 27.68 -2.91 -10.89
N ILE A 136 26.72 -3.16 -9.99
CA ILE A 136 26.99 -3.56 -8.61
C ILE A 136 27.16 -5.09 -8.50
N GLU A 137 26.61 -5.86 -9.44
CA GLU A 137 26.74 -7.33 -9.51
C GLU A 137 27.87 -7.84 -10.43
N ALA A 138 28.63 -6.95 -11.08
CA ALA A 138 29.80 -7.26 -11.93
C ALA A 138 31.13 -6.94 -11.22
#